data_AF-A0A7L4PFU5-F1
#
_entry.id   AF-A0A7L4PFU5-F1
#
_cell.length_a   1.000
_cell.length_b   1.000
_cell.length_c   1.000
_cell.angle_alpha   90.00
_cell.angle_beta   90.00
_cell.angle_gamma   90.00
#
_symmetry.space_group_name_H-M   'P 1'
#
loop_
_entity.id
_entity.type
_entity.pdbx_description
1 polymer ?
#
loop_
_entity_poly.entity_id
_entity_poly.type
_entity_poly.pdbx_seq_one_letter_code
_entity_poly.pdbx_strand_id
1 'polypeptide(L)'
;MKAEELRAVVEELERGARCLDGERTVAQELKRRSEEALEKAEARPEEFAPLIERLDYLLMVLTEKAKENVCTNTKCPHYGKKCRMR
;
A
#
# COMPACT_ATOMS: atom_id res chain seq x y z
N MET A 1 16.74 -3.26 -13.54
CA MET A 1 15.39 -3.85 -13.46
C MET A 1 14.71 -3.71 -14.81
N LYS A 2 14.26 -4.84 -15.36
CA LYS A 2 13.47 -4.99 -16.58
C LYS A 2 11.97 -4.98 -16.26
N ALA A 3 11.11 -4.68 -17.23
CA ALA A 3 9.65 -4.72 -17.07
C ALA A 3 9.10 -6.04 -16.53
N GLU A 4 9.64 -7.17 -17.00
CA GLU A 4 9.21 -8.50 -16.55
C GLU A 4 9.60 -8.77 -15.10
N GLU A 5 10.75 -8.29 -14.65
CA GLU A 5 11.20 -8.42 -13.27
C GLU A 5 10.30 -7.61 -12.33
N LEU A 6 9.96 -6.37 -12.70
CA LEU A 6 9.04 -5.54 -11.91
C LEU A 6 7.64 -6.15 -11.87
N ARG A 7 7.15 -6.71 -12.99
CA ARG A 7 5.86 -7.39 -13.03
C ARG A 7 5.83 -8.59 -12.07
N ALA A 8 6.88 -9.40 -12.05
CA ALA A 8 6.98 -10.53 -11.12
C ALA A 8 6.96 -10.07 -9.65
N VAL A 9 7.64 -8.95 -9.33
CA VAL A 9 7.61 -8.33 -8.00
C VAL A 9 6.19 -7.87 -7.64
N VAL A 10 5.50 -7.16 -8.54
CA VAL A 10 4.11 -6.70 -8.30
C VAL A 10 3.18 -7.89 -8.03
N GLU A 11 3.29 -8.96 -8.82
CA GLU A 11 2.46 -10.16 -8.60
C GLU A 11 2.75 -10.86 -7.26
N GLU A 12 4.02 -10.89 -6.83
CA GLU A 12 4.39 -11.39 -5.51
C GLU A 12 3.79 -10.54 -4.39
N LEU A 13 3.90 -9.21 -4.50
CA LEU A 13 3.35 -8.29 -3.50
C LEU A 13 1.82 -8.40 -3.42
N GLU A 14 1.12 -8.51 -4.54
CA GLU A 14 -0.33 -8.73 -4.58
C GLU A 14 -0.72 -10.10 -3.98
N ARG A 15 0.06 -11.16 -4.22
CA ARG A 15 -0.15 -12.46 -3.57
C ARG A 15 0.05 -12.35 -2.06
N GLY A 16 1.10 -11.67 -1.62
CA GLY A 16 1.36 -11.40 -0.20
C GLY A 16 0.21 -10.64 0.47
N ALA A 17 -0.32 -9.61 -0.20
CA ALA A 17 -1.43 -8.82 0.32
C ALA A 17 -2.75 -9.61 0.39
N ARG A 18 -2.99 -10.54 -0.56
CA ARG A 18 -4.15 -11.44 -0.55
C ARG A 18 -4.09 -12.44 0.62
N CYS A 19 -2.91 -12.95 0.93
CA CYS A 19 -2.70 -13.89 2.03
C CYS A 19 -2.52 -13.20 3.39
N LEU A 20 -2.71 -11.88 3.47
CA LEU A 20 -2.44 -11.12 4.67
C LEU A 20 -3.55 -11.29 5.72
N ASP A 21 -3.28 -12.11 6.73
CA ASP A 21 -4.22 -12.46 7.82
C ASP A 21 -4.12 -11.49 9.02
N GLY A 22 -4.21 -10.18 8.75
CA GLY A 22 -4.23 -9.16 9.80
C GLY A 22 -2.90 -8.93 10.54
N GLU A 23 -1.82 -9.58 10.12
CA GLU A 23 -0.48 -9.37 10.65
C GLU A 23 0.04 -7.98 10.25
N ARG A 24 -0.09 -7.01 11.15
CA ARG A 24 0.32 -5.62 10.95
C ARG A 24 1.77 -5.48 10.47
N THR A 25 2.70 -6.24 11.06
CA THR A 25 4.12 -6.18 10.72
C THR A 25 4.37 -6.64 9.28
N VAL A 26 3.65 -7.66 8.83
CA VAL A 26 3.73 -8.14 7.43
C VAL A 26 3.13 -7.11 6.48
N ALA A 27 2.05 -6.42 6.88
CA ALA A 27 1.46 -5.35 6.06
C ALA A 27 2.43 -4.18 5.88
N GLN A 28 3.14 -3.79 6.96
CA GLN A 28 4.15 -2.74 6.91
C GLN A 28 5.34 -3.13 6.02
N GLU A 29 5.80 -4.38 6.10
CA GLU A 29 6.90 -4.85 5.26
C GLU A 29 6.49 -4.91 3.78
N LEU A 30 5.30 -5.42 3.46
CA LEU A 30 4.78 -5.41 2.10
C LEU A 30 4.59 -3.98 1.58
N LYS A 31 4.17 -3.05 2.44
CA LYS A 31 4.02 -1.64 2.08
C LYS A 31 5.38 -1.03 1.71
N ARG A 32 6.39 -1.20 2.58
CA ARG A 32 7.77 -0.75 2.33
C ARG A 32 8.32 -1.29 1.00
N ARG A 33 8.14 -2.59 0.74
CA ARG A 33 8.55 -3.21 -0.53
C ARG A 33 7.78 -2.68 -1.74
N SER A 34 6.50 -2.32 -1.56
CA SER A 34 5.67 -1.72 -2.61
C SER A 34 6.10 -0.28 -2.90
N GLU A 35 6.47 0.50 -1.88
CA GLU A 35 7.04 1.86 -2.02
C GLU A 35 8.36 1.82 -2.80
N GLU A 36 9.27 0.89 -2.45
CA GLU A 36 10.53 0.70 -3.19
C GLU A 36 10.32 0.26 -4.65
N ALA A 37 9.28 -0.54 -4.91
CA ALA A 37 8.94 -0.97 -6.26
C ALA A 37 8.32 0.19 -7.07
N LEU A 38 7.50 1.01 -6.42
CA LEU A 38 6.88 2.19 -7.01
C LEU A 38 7.93 3.23 -7.40
N GLU A 39 8.87 3.57 -6.51
CA GLU A 39 9.95 4.54 -6.81
C GLU A 39 10.74 4.12 -8.06
N LYS A 40 11.05 2.82 -8.17
CA LYS A 40 11.75 2.28 -9.34
C LYS A 40 10.90 2.29 -10.61
N ALA A 41 9.59 2.15 -10.47
CA ALA A 41 8.64 2.21 -11.58
C ALA A 41 8.44 3.66 -12.07
N GLU A 42 8.32 4.61 -11.16
CA GLU A 42 8.17 6.05 -11.42
C GLU A 42 9.41 6.66 -12.08
N ALA A 43 10.59 6.07 -11.89
CA ALA A 43 11.79 6.46 -12.62
C ALA A 43 11.68 6.24 -14.15
N ARG A 44 10.74 5.39 -14.60
CA ARG A 44 10.46 5.06 -16.01
C ARG A 44 8.96 4.88 -16.24
N PRO A 45 8.16 5.95 -16.13
CA PRO A 45 6.70 5.85 -16.12
C PRO A 45 6.15 5.39 -17.47
N GLU A 46 6.79 5.75 -18.57
CA GLU A 46 6.44 5.32 -19.94
C GLU A 46 6.49 3.78 -20.11
N GLU A 47 7.43 3.12 -19.42
CA GLU A 47 7.64 1.66 -19.49
C GLU A 47 6.72 0.90 -18.51
N PHE A 48 6.34 1.56 -17.41
CA PHE A 48 5.72 0.91 -16.25
C PHE A 48 4.37 1.46 -15.84
N ALA A 49 3.73 2.34 -16.62
CA ALA A 49 2.45 2.97 -16.27
C ALA A 49 1.38 1.99 -15.73
N PRO A 50 1.12 0.81 -16.36
CA PRO A 50 0.14 -0.14 -15.82
C PRO A 50 0.57 -0.80 -14.49
N LEU A 51 1.87 -0.84 -14.19
CA LEU A 51 2.40 -1.39 -12.93
C LEU A 51 2.36 -0.34 -11.82
N ILE A 52 2.54 0.94 -12.15
CA ILE A 52 2.41 2.07 -11.22
C ILE A 52 1.00 2.10 -10.64
N GLU A 53 -0.04 2.07 -11.50
CA GLU A 53 -1.44 2.08 -11.03
C GLU A 53 -1.76 0.90 -10.09
N ARG A 54 -1.20 -0.28 -10.37
CA ARG A 54 -1.36 -1.47 -9.52
C ARG A 54 -0.65 -1.31 -8.17
N LEU A 55 0.56 -0.74 -8.17
CA LEU A 55 1.33 -0.47 -6.96
C LEU A 55 0.64 0.58 -6.09
N ASP A 56 0.08 1.63 -6.68
CA ASP A 56 -0.70 2.65 -5.97
C ASP A 56 -1.93 2.04 -5.29
N TYR A 57 -2.70 1.23 -6.01
CA TYR A 57 -3.83 0.52 -5.44
C TYR A 57 -3.40 -0.41 -4.30
N LEU A 58 -2.30 -1.15 -4.49
CA LEU A 58 -1.77 -2.05 -3.48
C LEU A 58 -1.33 -1.32 -2.21
N LEU A 59 -0.67 -0.17 -2.34
CA LEU A 59 -0.26 0.67 -1.22
C LEU A 59 -1.45 1.19 -0.42
N MET A 60 -2.54 1.56 -1.09
CA MET A 60 -3.78 1.94 -0.43
C MET A 60 -4.33 0.79 0.43
N VAL A 61 -4.43 -0.42 -0.15
CA VAL A 61 -4.92 -1.63 0.55
C VAL A 61 -4.02 -1.99 1.74
N LEU A 62 -2.70 -1.93 1.57
CA LEU A 62 -1.74 -2.26 2.62
C LEU A 62 -1.75 -1.23 3.74
N THR A 63 -1.95 0.05 3.44
CA THR A 63 -2.09 1.12 4.44
C THR A 63 -3.31 0.88 5.33
N GLU A 64 -4.45 0.53 4.73
CA GLU A 64 -5.66 0.17 5.48
C GLU A 64 -5.43 -1.06 6.38
N LYS A 65 -4.82 -2.12 5.83
CA LYS A 65 -4.52 -3.36 6.57
C LYS A 65 -3.48 -3.14 7.68
N ALA A 66 -2.49 -2.29 7.47
CA ALA A 66 -1.50 -1.92 8.48
C ALA A 66 -2.09 -1.06 9.60
N LYS A 67 -3.35 -0.59 9.44
CA LYS A 67 -4.00 0.41 10.30
C LYS A 67 -3.16 1.68 10.45
N GLU A 68 -2.33 1.97 9.45
CA GLU A 68 -1.63 3.25 9.36
C GLU A 68 -2.63 4.29 8.84
N ASN A 69 -2.62 5.49 9.43
CA ASN A 69 -3.57 6.57 9.12
C ASN A 69 -5.04 6.34 9.53
N VAL A 70 -5.34 5.30 10.32
CA VAL A 70 -6.66 5.17 10.93
C VAL A 70 -6.79 6.22 12.04
N CYS A 71 -7.79 7.08 11.94
CA CYS A 71 -8.11 8.06 12.99
C CYS A 71 -8.46 7.30 14.28
N THR A 72 -7.52 7.25 15.23
CA THR A 72 -7.70 6.60 16.55
C THR A 72 -8.45 7.50 17.55
N ASN A 73 -8.65 8.77 17.19
CA ASN A 73 -9.31 9.73 18.04
C ASN A 73 -10.80 9.42 18.13
N THR A 74 -11.26 9.06 19.33
CA THR A 74 -12.70 8.91 19.61
C THR A 74 -13.45 10.24 19.58
N LYS A 75 -12.74 11.38 19.59
CA LYS A 75 -13.26 12.75 19.41
C LYS A 75 -12.31 13.55 18.51
N CYS A 76 -12.83 14.25 17.50
CA CYS A 76 -11.98 15.08 16.65
C CYS A 76 -11.64 16.41 17.34
N PRO A 77 -10.38 16.87 17.28
CA PRO A 77 -9.96 18.14 17.87
C PRO A 77 -10.61 19.37 17.23
N HIS A 78 -11.02 19.31 15.95
CA HIS A 78 -11.63 20.46 15.26
C HIS A 78 -13.07 20.74 15.65
N TYR A 79 -13.84 19.69 15.97
CA TYR A 79 -15.27 19.81 16.20
C TYR A 79 -15.74 19.27 17.55
N GLY A 80 -14.86 18.65 18.34
CA GLY A 80 -15.15 18.14 19.70
C GLY A 80 -16.18 17.01 19.77
N LYS A 81 -16.75 16.60 18.63
CA LYS A 81 -17.74 15.51 18.54
C LYS A 81 -17.04 14.16 18.41
N LYS A 82 -17.76 13.11 18.83
CA LYS A 82 -17.28 11.73 18.66
C LYS A 82 -17.02 11.44 17.18
N CYS A 83 -15.86 10.87 16.88
CA CYS A 83 -15.47 10.47 15.54
C CYS A 83 -16.44 9.39 15.04
N ARG A 84 -17.03 9.58 13.86
CA ARG A 84 -17.95 8.62 13.21
C ARG A 84 -17.27 7.81 12.11
N MET A 85 -15.93 7.77 12.08
CA MET A 85 -15.20 6.88 11.17
C MET A 85 -15.51 5.46 11.62
N ARG A 86 -16.38 4.79 10.84
CA ARG A 86 -16.69 3.37 10.95
C ARG A 86 -15.86 2.63 9.93
#